data_AF-A0A2M7X2H3-F1
#
_entry.id   AF-A0A2M7X2H3-F1
#
_cell.length_a   1.000
_cell.length_b   1.000
_cell.length_c   1.000
_cell.angle_alpha   90.00
_cell.angle_beta   90.00
_cell.angle_gamma   90.00
#
_symmetry.space_group_name_H-M   'P 1'
#
loop_
_entity.id
_entity.type
_entity.pdbx_description
1 polymer ?
#
loop_
_entity_poly.entity_id
_entity_poly.type
_entity_poly.pdbx_seq_one_letter_code
_entity_poly.pdbx_strand_id
1 'polypeptide(L)'
;MIFIDNKDYVMFMYLLKKYLEPGFKLNQRHLIARESNHLYQEVSLFAFCLMPNHFHLLLKQSSKYGMTKLLSRISSSYTRYFNEKYKKNGQLWEGTYKAVAIETERQFNKVISYIHENPIELGANIEEYNFSSYPAYLGKRKYKWLNRGSPGTGATPSSG
;
A
#
# COMPACT_ATOMS: atom_id res chain seq x y z
N MET A 1 -18.63 -1.30 -1.59
CA MET A 1 -17.50 -0.34 -1.53
C MET A 1 -16.73 -0.59 -0.26
N ILE A 2 -15.40 -0.62 -0.35
CA ILE A 2 -14.49 -0.92 0.77
C ILE A 2 -13.87 0.34 1.39
N PHE A 3 -13.94 1.49 0.70
CA PHE A 3 -13.63 2.81 1.26
C PHE A 3 -14.85 3.71 1.07
N ILE A 4 -15.54 4.03 2.18
CA ILE A 4 -16.79 4.79 2.21
C ILE A 4 -16.50 6.27 2.52
N ASP A 5 -15.52 6.56 3.38
CA ASP A 5 -15.13 7.94 3.71
C ASP A 5 -13.60 8.12 3.73
N ASN A 6 -13.13 9.36 3.91
CA ASN A 6 -11.70 9.68 3.95
C ASN A 6 -10.91 8.94 5.05
N LYS A 7 -11.54 8.61 6.18
CA LYS A 7 -10.86 7.91 7.28
C LYS A 7 -10.50 6.48 6.89
N ASP A 8 -11.30 5.85 6.02
CA ASP A 8 -11.03 4.52 5.48
C ASP A 8 -9.72 4.50 4.68
N TYR A 9 -9.58 5.44 3.74
CA TYR A 9 -8.36 5.60 2.95
C TYR A 9 -7.14 5.89 3.83
N VAL A 10 -7.29 6.82 4.78
CA VAL A 10 -6.23 7.17 5.73
C VAL A 10 -5.80 5.96 6.56
N MET A 11 -6.76 5.13 7.01
CA MET A 11 -6.47 3.93 7.78
C MET A 11 -5.69 2.90 6.94
N PHE A 12 -6.07 2.70 5.69
CA PHE A 12 -5.37 1.77 4.81
C PHE A 12 -3.95 2.24 4.49
N MET A 13 -3.77 3.54 4.19
CA MET A 13 -2.44 4.14 4.04
C MET A 13 -1.61 4.05 5.32
N TYR A 14 -2.24 4.19 6.48
CA TYR A 14 -1.59 3.98 7.78
C TYR A 14 -1.11 2.53 7.94
N LEU A 15 -1.88 1.53 7.50
CA LEU A 15 -1.43 0.13 7.53
C LEU A 15 -0.25 -0.11 6.57
N LEU A 16 -0.28 0.46 5.36
CA LEU A 16 0.88 0.43 4.45
C LEU A 16 2.12 1.01 5.16
N LYS A 17 1.99 2.21 5.74
CA LYS A 17 3.06 2.84 6.51
C LYS A 17 3.55 1.95 7.66
N LYS A 18 2.64 1.44 8.50
CA LYS A 18 2.96 0.58 9.66
C LYS A 18 3.81 -0.63 9.26
N TYR A 19 3.49 -1.27 8.14
CA TYR A 19 4.17 -2.48 7.70
C TYR A 19 5.41 -2.22 6.83
N LEU A 20 5.47 -1.11 6.10
CA LEU A 20 6.50 -0.86 5.09
C LEU A 20 7.46 0.30 5.41
N GLU A 21 7.22 1.10 6.45
CA GLU A 21 8.14 2.18 6.84
C GLU A 21 9.25 1.65 7.77
N PRO A 22 10.54 1.80 7.39
CA PRO A 22 11.65 1.45 8.26
C PRO A 22 11.62 2.27 9.57
N GLY A 23 11.78 1.60 10.70
CA GLY A 23 11.81 2.25 12.01
C GLY A 23 10.47 2.84 12.48
N PHE A 24 9.35 2.43 11.87
CA PHE A 24 8.02 2.85 12.33
C PHE A 24 7.80 2.48 13.81
N LYS A 25 7.53 3.50 14.64
CA LYS A 25 7.18 3.32 16.05
C LYS A 25 5.74 3.76 16.28
N LEU A 26 4.97 2.93 16.98
CA LEU A 26 3.65 3.33 17.44
C LEU A 26 3.82 4.22 18.69
N ASN A 27 3.35 5.46 18.63
CA ASN A 27 3.32 6.32 19.81
C ASN A 27 2.22 5.85 20.76
N GLN A 28 2.57 5.05 21.78
CA GLN A 28 2.06 5.02 23.16
C GLN A 28 2.05 3.60 23.79
N ARG A 29 2.98 3.40 24.73
CA ARG A 29 2.91 2.77 26.07
C ARG A 29 2.12 1.50 26.41
N HIS A 30 1.29 0.91 25.56
CA HIS A 30 0.78 -0.44 25.81
C HIS A 30 0.65 -1.14 24.48
N LEU A 31 1.60 -2.04 24.21
CA LEU A 31 1.44 -3.29 23.48
C LEU A 31 2.84 -3.88 23.31
N ILE A 32 3.19 -4.74 24.26
CA ILE A 32 4.15 -5.82 24.03
C ILE A 32 3.53 -6.69 22.92
N ALA A 33 3.71 -6.28 21.67
CA ALA A 33 3.28 -7.02 20.49
C ALA A 33 4.30 -6.85 19.37
N ARG A 34 5.48 -7.39 19.66
CA ARG A 34 6.48 -7.93 18.73
C ARG A 34 7.08 -6.93 17.73
N GLU A 35 8.35 -6.62 17.97
CA GLU A 35 9.31 -6.03 17.02
C GLU A 35 9.38 -6.76 15.65
N SER A 36 8.73 -7.93 15.47
CA SER A 36 8.74 -8.74 14.24
C SER A 36 7.57 -8.48 13.25
N ASN A 37 6.85 -7.37 13.40
CA ASN A 37 5.66 -7.08 12.58
C ASN A 37 5.91 -6.23 11.34
N HIS A 38 7.11 -5.72 11.11
CA HIS A 38 7.42 -4.97 9.90
C HIS A 38 7.81 -5.88 8.73
N LEU A 39 7.62 -5.40 7.51
CA LEU A 39 7.88 -6.12 6.26
C LEU A 39 8.72 -5.30 5.27
N TYR A 40 9.26 -4.13 5.68
CA TYR A 40 10.02 -3.24 4.80
C TYR A 40 11.31 -3.87 4.22
N GLN A 41 11.86 -4.91 4.86
CA GLN A 41 12.99 -5.70 4.34
C GLN A 41 12.54 -6.82 3.39
N GLU A 42 11.26 -7.21 3.47
CA GLU A 42 10.70 -8.33 2.72
C GLU A 42 9.91 -7.90 1.50
N VAL A 43 9.36 -6.68 1.53
CA VAL A 43 8.50 -6.12 0.49
C VAL A 43 8.81 -4.65 0.28
N SER A 44 8.99 -4.27 -0.97
CA SER A 44 9.04 -2.87 -1.42
C SER A 44 7.77 -2.53 -2.20
N LEU A 45 7.17 -1.37 -1.90
CA LEU A 45 6.03 -0.83 -2.65
C LEU A 45 6.51 0.27 -3.59
N PHE A 46 6.19 0.15 -4.88
CA PHE A 46 6.59 1.12 -5.90
C PHE A 46 5.46 2.07 -6.30
N ALA A 47 4.24 1.57 -6.37
CA ALA A 47 3.07 2.37 -6.70
C ALA A 47 1.82 1.85 -5.99
N PHE A 48 0.89 2.75 -5.68
CA PHE A 48 -0.43 2.39 -5.18
C PHE A 48 -1.51 3.33 -5.73
N CYS A 49 -2.74 2.83 -5.80
CA CYS A 49 -3.95 3.60 -5.98
C CYS A 49 -5.09 2.91 -5.23
N LEU A 50 -5.76 3.64 -4.34
CA LEU A 50 -6.94 3.17 -3.62
C LEU A 50 -8.18 3.78 -4.29
N MET A 51 -9.17 2.95 -4.62
CA MET A 51 -10.43 3.37 -5.25
C MET A 51 -11.61 2.89 -4.40
N PRO A 52 -12.81 3.50 -4.46
CA PRO A 52 -13.90 3.20 -3.52
C PRO A 52 -14.25 1.71 -3.34
N ASN A 53 -14.10 0.90 -4.39
CA ASN A 53 -14.42 -0.53 -4.42
C ASN A 53 -13.20 -1.47 -4.45
N HIS A 54 -11.98 -0.99 -4.74
CA HIS A 54 -10.78 -1.85 -4.84
C HIS A 54 -9.48 -1.05 -4.67
N PHE A 55 -8.33 -1.71 -4.72
CA PHE A 55 -7.03 -1.03 -4.72
C PHE A 55 -6.03 -1.76 -5.62
N HIS A 56 -5.04 -1.02 -6.10
CA HIS A 56 -3.91 -1.54 -6.86
C HIS A 56 -2.60 -1.27 -6.14
N LEU A 57 -1.71 -2.27 -6.09
CA LEU A 57 -0.37 -2.15 -5.51
C LEU A 57 0.64 -2.75 -6.48
N LEU A 58 1.74 -2.04 -6.70
CA LEU A 58 2.94 -2.57 -7.36
C LEU A 58 3.99 -2.89 -6.31
N LEU A 59 4.25 -4.18 -6.11
CA LEU A 59 5.11 -4.69 -5.04
C LEU A 59 6.27 -5.51 -5.62
N LYS A 60 7.42 -5.46 -4.95
CA LYS A 60 8.51 -6.45 -5.09
C LYS A 60 8.66 -7.17 -3.77
N GLN A 61 8.60 -8.49 -3.78
CA GLN A 61 8.97 -9.30 -2.63
C GLN A 61 10.42 -9.79 -2.76
N SER A 62 11.16 -9.64 -1.67
CA SER A 62 12.51 -10.20 -1.50
C SER A 62 12.49 -11.52 -0.72
N SER A 63 11.37 -11.84 -0.07
CA SER A 63 11.16 -13.13 0.61
C SER A 63 10.06 -13.94 -0.08
N LYS A 64 10.13 -15.28 0.06
CA LYS A 64 9.18 -16.23 -0.56
C LYS A 64 7.72 -15.92 -0.28
N TYR A 65 7.41 -15.35 0.89
CA TYR A 65 6.04 -15.10 1.35
C TYR A 65 5.77 -13.63 1.70
N GLY A 66 6.62 -12.70 1.24
CA GLY A 66 6.54 -11.29 1.61
C GLY A 66 5.19 -10.66 1.28
N MET A 67 4.74 -10.77 0.03
CA MET A 67 3.45 -10.23 -0.40
C MET A 67 2.27 -10.87 0.34
N THR A 68 2.27 -12.20 0.47
CA THR A 68 1.21 -12.92 1.18
C THR A 68 1.08 -12.45 2.63
N LYS A 69 2.21 -12.28 3.34
CA LYS A 69 2.22 -11.75 4.70
C LYS A 69 1.71 -10.31 4.76
N LEU A 70 2.14 -9.45 3.84
CA LEU A 70 1.70 -8.06 3.79
C LEU A 70 0.19 -7.95 3.58
N LEU A 71 -0.32 -8.60 2.54
CA LEU A 71 -1.72 -8.56 2.17
C LEU A 71 -2.59 -9.19 3.26
N SER A 72 -2.20 -10.33 3.82
CA SER A 72 -2.91 -10.94 4.95
C SER A 72 -3.02 -9.99 6.14
N ARG A 73 -1.91 -9.35 6.54
CA ARG A 73 -1.88 -8.42 7.68
C ARG A 73 -2.74 -7.18 7.44
N ILE A 74 -2.65 -6.59 6.25
CA ILE A 74 -3.46 -5.41 5.88
C ILE A 74 -4.94 -5.80 5.83
N SER A 75 -5.28 -6.87 5.10
CA SER A 75 -6.65 -7.34 4.94
C SER A 75 -7.30 -7.64 6.28
N SER A 76 -6.65 -8.39 7.17
CA SER A 76 -7.20 -8.69 8.51
C SER A 76 -7.36 -7.44 9.37
N SER A 77 -6.35 -6.57 9.40
CA SER A 77 -6.40 -5.33 10.22
C SER A 77 -7.47 -4.37 9.71
N TYR A 78 -7.59 -4.22 8.39
CA TYR A 78 -8.55 -3.33 7.78
C TYR A 78 -9.98 -3.86 7.88
N THR A 79 -10.22 -5.16 7.67
CA THR A 79 -11.53 -5.78 7.89
C THR A 79 -12.01 -5.55 9.32
N ARG A 80 -11.13 -5.72 10.32
CA ARG A 80 -11.47 -5.45 11.71
C ARG A 80 -11.89 -4.00 11.92
N TYR A 81 -11.06 -3.05 11.49
CA TYR A 81 -11.38 -1.62 11.54
C TYR A 81 -12.72 -1.30 10.87
N PHE A 82 -12.93 -1.79 9.67
CA PHE A 82 -14.12 -1.52 8.86
C PHE A 82 -15.38 -2.07 9.53
N ASN A 83 -15.34 -3.32 9.99
CA ASN A 83 -16.45 -3.96 10.69
C ASN A 83 -16.80 -3.24 11.99
N GLU A 84 -15.80 -2.87 12.78
CA GLU A 84 -15.99 -2.09 14.01
C GLU A 84 -16.62 -0.72 13.73
N LYS A 85 -16.12 0.01 12.71
CA LYS A 85 -16.60 1.35 12.35
C LYS A 85 -18.02 1.34 11.80
N TYR A 86 -18.33 0.41 10.89
CA TYR A 86 -19.61 0.36 10.19
C TYR A 86 -20.61 -0.61 10.80
N LYS A 87 -20.30 -1.17 11.98
CA LYS A 87 -21.12 -2.19 12.68
C LYS A 87 -21.52 -3.34 11.75
N LYS A 88 -20.58 -3.75 10.89
CA LYS A 88 -20.72 -4.89 9.98
C LYS A 88 -20.08 -6.12 10.60
N ASN A 89 -20.49 -7.30 10.14
CA ASN A 89 -19.90 -8.57 10.52
C ASN A 89 -19.55 -9.36 9.25
N GLY A 90 -18.52 -10.20 9.34
CA GLY A 90 -18.13 -11.10 8.26
C GLY A 90 -17.02 -10.56 7.36
N GLN A 91 -16.93 -11.16 6.17
CA GLN A 91 -15.86 -10.95 5.22
C GLN A 91 -16.06 -9.65 4.43
N LEU A 92 -15.03 -8.80 4.43
CA LEU A 92 -15.00 -7.56 3.64
C LEU A 92 -14.54 -7.77 2.19
N TRP A 93 -13.63 -8.73 1.99
CA TRP A 93 -12.94 -8.93 0.70
C TRP A 93 -13.63 -10.01 -0.13
N GLU A 94 -14.04 -9.67 -1.34
CA GLU A 94 -14.66 -10.60 -2.29
C GLU A 94 -13.58 -11.41 -3.03
N GLY A 95 -13.01 -12.41 -2.35
CA GLY A 95 -12.05 -13.35 -2.93
C GLY A 95 -10.57 -13.06 -2.67
N THR A 96 -9.71 -13.76 -3.40
CA THR A 96 -8.25 -13.62 -3.32
C THR A 96 -7.75 -12.44 -4.16
N TYR A 97 -6.58 -11.91 -3.80
CA TYR A 97 -5.92 -10.91 -4.64
C TYR A 97 -5.52 -11.51 -5.99
N LYS A 98 -5.63 -10.71 -7.05
CA LYS A 98 -5.07 -11.04 -8.36
C LYS A 98 -3.64 -10.50 -8.42
N ALA A 99 -2.70 -11.33 -8.88
CA ALA A 99 -1.30 -10.93 -9.04
C ALA A 99 -0.84 -11.25 -10.47
N VAL A 100 -0.10 -10.32 -11.06
CA VAL A 100 0.52 -10.46 -12.38
C VAL A 100 2.02 -10.24 -12.19
N ALA A 101 2.82 -11.20 -12.64
CA ALA A 101 4.28 -11.09 -12.60
C ALA A 101 4.77 -10.02 -13.59
N ILE A 102 5.77 -9.25 -13.17
CA ILE A 102 6.43 -8.24 -13.98
C ILE A 102 7.88 -8.68 -14.15
N GLU A 103 8.27 -8.94 -15.38
CA GLU A 103 9.57 -9.54 -15.72
C GLU A 103 10.48 -8.55 -16.43
N THR A 104 9.91 -7.46 -16.97
CA THR A 104 10.64 -6.45 -17.74
C THR A 104 10.42 -5.04 -17.21
N GLU A 105 11.40 -4.18 -17.41
CA GLU A 105 11.29 -2.75 -17.08
C GLU A 105 10.16 -2.07 -17.87
N ARG A 106 9.95 -2.47 -19.13
CA ARG A 106 8.84 -1.97 -19.95
C ARG A 106 7.48 -2.29 -19.33
N GLN A 107 7.29 -3.52 -18.85
CA GLN A 107 6.06 -3.90 -18.14
C GLN A 107 5.92 -3.09 -16.85
N PHE A 108 7.01 -2.94 -16.09
CA PHE A 108 7.02 -2.17 -14.84
C PHE A 108 6.54 -0.72 -15.06
N ASN A 109 7.13 0.00 -16.02
CA ASN A 109 6.76 1.38 -16.32
C ASN A 109 5.30 1.50 -16.81
N LYS A 110 4.84 0.54 -17.61
CA LYS A 110 3.45 0.47 -18.05
C LYS A 110 2.49 0.27 -16.86
N VAL A 111 2.83 -0.62 -15.93
CA VAL A 111 2.02 -0.89 -14.75
C VAL A 111 2.00 0.30 -13.79
N ILE A 112 3.11 1.01 -13.60
CA ILE A 112 3.13 2.27 -12.83
C ILE A 112 2.12 3.26 -13.41
N SER A 113 2.22 3.52 -14.71
CA SER A 113 1.34 4.48 -15.40
C SER A 113 -0.12 4.06 -15.25
N TYR A 114 -0.43 2.79 -15.54
CA TYR A 114 -1.76 2.22 -15.37
C TYR A 114 -2.30 2.44 -13.95
N ILE A 115 -1.53 2.11 -12.90
CA ILE A 115 -1.95 2.29 -11.50
C ILE A 115 -2.27 3.76 -11.20
N HIS A 116 -1.48 4.70 -11.71
CA HIS A 116 -1.67 6.14 -11.48
C HIS A 116 -2.80 6.75 -12.28
N GLU A 117 -3.15 6.15 -13.41
CA GLU A 117 -4.27 6.58 -14.27
C GLU A 117 -5.63 6.09 -13.78
N ASN A 118 -5.68 5.08 -12.90
CA ASN A 118 -6.94 4.52 -12.37
C ASN A 118 -7.95 5.57 -11.83
N PRO A 119 -7.54 6.64 -11.12
CA PRO A 119 -8.48 7.67 -10.66
C PRO A 119 -9.20 8.43 -11.79
N ILE A 120 -8.70 8.38 -13.04
CA ILE A 120 -9.37 8.99 -14.20
C ILE A 120 -10.75 8.36 -14.41
N GLU A 121 -10.91 7.07 -14.13
CA GLU A 121 -12.22 6.38 -14.20
C GLU A 121 -13.25 6.97 -13.24
N LEU A 122 -12.80 7.64 -12.17
CA LEU A 122 -13.64 8.34 -11.21
C LEU A 122 -13.88 9.81 -11.60
N GLY A 123 -13.35 10.26 -12.74
CA GLY A 123 -13.33 11.68 -13.12
C GLY A 123 -12.40 12.53 -12.28
N ALA A 124 -11.46 11.92 -11.55
CA ALA A 124 -10.56 12.65 -10.65
C ALA A 124 -9.31 13.17 -11.38
N ASN A 125 -8.82 14.33 -10.93
CA ASN A 125 -7.49 14.80 -11.30
C ASN A 125 -6.42 13.95 -10.59
N ILE A 126 -5.66 13.17 -11.35
CA ILE A 126 -4.64 12.26 -10.81
C ILE A 126 -3.56 12.99 -9.99
N GLU A 127 -3.24 14.25 -10.33
CA GLU A 127 -2.23 15.03 -9.61
C GLU A 127 -2.69 15.47 -8.20
N GLU A 128 -3.99 15.52 -8.00
CA GLU A 128 -4.65 15.97 -6.76
C GLU A 128 -5.25 14.79 -5.98
N TYR A 129 -5.30 13.60 -6.60
CA TYR A 129 -5.86 12.40 -5.99
C TYR A 129 -4.96 11.85 -4.87
N ASN A 130 -5.24 12.28 -3.64
CA ASN A 130 -4.43 11.99 -2.46
C ASN A 130 -4.33 10.50 -2.08
N PHE A 131 -5.20 9.64 -2.63
CA PHE A 131 -5.22 8.20 -2.34
C PHE A 131 -4.49 7.37 -3.41
N SER A 132 -3.59 8.00 -4.16
CA SER A 132 -2.60 7.33 -5.00
C SER A 132 -1.17 7.76 -4.66
N SER A 133 -0.18 7.05 -5.19
CA SER A 133 1.21 7.49 -5.10
C SER A 133 1.62 8.49 -6.19
N TYR A 134 0.77 8.83 -7.16
CA TYR A 134 1.14 9.73 -8.26
C TYR A 134 1.63 11.11 -7.79
N PRO A 135 0.98 11.77 -6.79
CA PRO A 135 1.52 13.02 -6.24
C PRO A 135 2.94 12.90 -5.66
N ALA A 136 3.35 11.70 -5.22
CA ALA A 136 4.73 11.48 -4.76
C ALA A 136 5.72 11.37 -5.92
N TYR A 137 5.30 10.92 -7.11
CA TYR A 137 6.12 10.95 -8.33
C TYR A 137 6.29 12.36 -8.86
N LEU A 138 5.30 13.24 -8.65
CA LEU A 138 5.38 14.68 -8.95
C LEU A 138 6.16 15.49 -7.89
N GLY A 139 6.65 14.86 -6.82
CA GLY A 139 7.34 15.55 -5.72
C GLY A 139 6.43 16.34 -4.76
N LYS A 140 5.10 16.31 -4.95
CA LYS A 140 4.10 16.98 -4.10
C LYS A 140 3.89 16.29 -2.74
N ARG A 141 4.34 15.04 -2.61
CA ARG A 141 4.27 14.21 -1.39
C ARG A 141 5.54 13.38 -1.21
N LYS A 142 5.84 13.00 0.04
CA LYS A 142 6.94 12.10 0.38
C LYS A 142 6.44 10.99 1.29
N TYR A 143 6.67 9.75 0.89
CA TYR A 143 6.37 8.56 1.69
C TYR A 143 7.68 7.78 1.88
N LYS A 144 8.11 7.60 3.15
CA LYS A 144 9.33 6.82 3.45
C LYS A 144 9.17 5.33 3.15
N TRP A 145 7.92 4.86 3.05
CA TRP A 145 7.52 3.50 2.74
C TRP A 145 7.24 3.26 1.24
N LEU A 146 7.53 4.24 0.37
CA LEU A 146 7.39 4.13 -1.08
C LEU A 146 8.76 4.14 -1.76
N ASN A 147 9.08 3.08 -2.50
CA ASN A 147 10.28 2.98 -3.32
C ASN A 147 9.99 3.56 -4.72
N ARG A 148 10.60 4.70 -5.06
CA ARG A 148 10.45 5.35 -6.38
C ARG A 148 11.64 5.07 -7.32
N GLY A 149 12.51 4.11 -6.98
CA GLY A 149 13.63 3.69 -7.82
C GLY A 149 13.23 2.66 -8.88
N SER A 150 14.15 2.36 -9.80
CA SER A 150 13.96 1.35 -10.83
C SER A 150 13.95 -0.08 -10.24
N PRO A 151 13.34 -1.07 -10.92
CA PRO A 151 13.20 -2.45 -10.41
C PRO A 151 14.52 -3.12 -10.00
N GLY A 152 15.62 -2.71 -10.65
CA GLY A 152 16.98 -3.22 -10.44
C GLY A 152 17.77 -2.50 -9.34
N THR A 153 17.38 -1.30 -8.93
CA THR A 153 18.04 -0.62 -7.80
C THR A 153 17.41 -1.14 -6.52
N GLY A 154 18.10 -2.09 -5.85
CA GLY A 154 17.79 -2.39 -4.46
C GLY A 154 17.73 -1.09 -3.66
N ALA A 155 16.71 -0.95 -2.82
CA ALA A 155 16.60 0.19 -1.92
C ALA A 155 17.85 0.25 -1.04
N THR A 156 18.82 1.08 -1.41
CA THR A 156 19.80 1.59 -0.47
C THR A 156 19.07 2.62 0.37
N PRO A 157 19.00 2.47 1.71
CA PRO A 157 18.49 3.52 2.56
C PRO A 157 19.36 4.74 2.31
N SER A 158 18.77 5.82 1.82
CA SER A 158 19.42 7.13 1.81
C SER A 158 19.65 7.52 3.28
N SER A 159 20.88 7.34 3.75
CA SER A 159 21.39 7.98 4.95
C SER A 159 21.47 9.48 4.70
N GLY A 160 20.59 10.24 5.33
CA GLY A 160 20.61 11.69 5.41
C GLY A 160 19.99 12.12 6.73
#